data_AF-A0A968UKC7-F1
#
_entry.id   AF-A0A968UKC7-F1
#
_cell.length_a   1.000
_cell.length_b   1.000
_cell.length_c   1.000
_cell.angle_alpha   90.00
_cell.angle_beta   90.00
_cell.angle_gamma   90.00
#
_symmetry.space_group_name_H-M   'P 1'
#
loop_
_entity.id
_entity.type
_entity.pdbx_description
1 polymer ?
#
loop_
_entity_poly.entity_id
_entity_poly.type
_entity_poly.pdbx_seq_one_letter_code
_entity_poly.pdbx_strand_id
1 'polypeptide(L)' 'MNNNNITKISMDELNQIEDLTDWQRVKEMTEEEIQTNANNDPDCQPTDDNFWDDAKVVKPNTHRSRLG' A
#
# COMPACT_ATOMS: atom_id res chain seq x y z
N MET A 1 -12.02 14.24 -16.51
CA MET A 1 -12.01 13.52 -15.23
C MET A 1 -13.12 14.12 -14.38
N ASN A 2 -14.04 13.30 -13.86
CA ASN A 2 -15.21 13.79 -13.14
C ASN A 2 -14.93 13.76 -11.63
N ASN A 3 -15.14 14.86 -10.92
CA ASN A 3 -14.76 15.02 -9.52
C ASN A 3 -15.69 14.31 -8.51
N ASN A 4 -16.62 13.49 -9.01
CA ASN A 4 -17.73 12.92 -8.22
C ASN A 4 -17.35 11.63 -7.46
N ASN A 5 -16.10 11.16 -7.54
CA ASN A 5 -15.63 9.94 -6.87
C ASN A 5 -14.71 10.22 -5.67
N ILE A 6 -14.53 11.49 -5.29
CA ILE A 6 -13.61 11.88 -4.21
C ILE A 6 -14.43 12.39 -3.03
N THR A 7 -14.42 11.66 -1.92
CA THR A 7 -14.98 12.09 -0.64
C THR A 7 -13.89 12.77 0.18
N LYS A 8 -14.16 13.99 0.67
CA LYS A 8 -13.28 14.69 1.61
C LYS A 8 -13.88 14.58 3.01
N ILE A 9 -13.08 14.13 3.96
CA ILE A 9 -13.42 14.03 5.37
C ILE A 9 -12.31 14.67 6.20
N SER A 10 -12.68 15.26 7.33
CA SER A 10 -11.74 15.74 8.33
C SER A 10 -11.13 14.59 9.14
N MET A 11 -10.02 14.85 9.83
CA MET A 11 -9.39 13.85 10.71
C MET A 11 -10.33 13.41 11.85
N ASP A 12 -11.11 14.35 12.40
CA ASP A 12 -12.07 14.08 13.46
C ASP A 12 -13.22 13.17 12.99
N GLU A 13 -13.68 13.36 11.75
CA GLU A 13 -14.67 12.49 11.12
C GLU A 13 -14.09 11.11 10.78
N LEU A 14 -12.85 11.04 10.28
CA LEU A 14 -12.17 9.78 10.00
C LEU A 14 -12.08 8.89 11.25
N ASN A 15 -11.78 9.46 12.42
CA ASN A 15 -11.70 8.73 13.68
C ASN A 15 -13.04 8.17 14.17
N GLN A 16 -14.17 8.63 13.62
CA GLN A 16 -15.51 8.16 13.95
C GLN A 16 -16.00 7.06 12.99
N ILE A 17 -15.30 6.84 11.88
CA ILE A 17 -15.64 5.81 10.90
C ILE A 17 -15.06 4.48 11.39
N GLU A 18 -15.91 3.46 11.42
CA GLU A 18 -15.48 2.09 11.73
C GLU A 18 -14.62 1.55 10.60
N ASP A 19 -13.47 0.99 10.96
CA ASP A 19 -12.62 0.28 10.02
C ASP A 19 -13.32 -1.00 9.56
N LEU A 20 -13.29 -1.25 8.25
CA LEU A 20 -13.84 -2.46 7.65
C LEU A 20 -12.85 -3.63 7.69
N THR A 21 -11.61 -3.36 8.08
CA THR A 21 -10.55 -4.36 8.17
C THR A 21 -10.80 -5.29 9.36
N ASP A 22 -10.94 -6.59 9.08
CA ASP A 22 -11.03 -7.62 10.11
C ASP A 22 -9.65 -7.91 10.72
N TRP A 23 -9.29 -7.11 11.72
CA TRP A 23 -8.02 -7.23 12.44
C TRP A 23 -7.87 -8.51 13.26
N GLN A 24 -8.97 -9.14 13.65
CA GLN A 24 -8.91 -10.40 14.40
C GLN A 24 -8.45 -11.51 13.46
N ARG A 25 -9.06 -11.62 12.27
CA ARG A 25 -8.64 -12.55 11.23
C ARG A 25 -7.17 -12.37 10.87
N VAL A 26 -6.71 -11.14 10.70
CA VAL A 26 -5.29 -10.86 10.36
C VAL A 26 -4.34 -11.38 11.45
N LYS A 27 -4.70 -11.21 12.73
CA LYS A 27 -3.86 -11.65 13.87
C LYS A 27 -3.79 -13.18 14.01
N GLU A 28 -4.86 -13.87 13.62
CA GLU A 28 -4.96 -15.33 13.74
C GLU A 28 -4.39 -16.07 12.52
N MET A 29 -4.03 -15.34 11.45
CA MET A 29 -3.55 -15.92 10.20
C MET A 29 -2.19 -16.61 10.37
N THR A 30 -2.07 -17.81 9.81
CA THR A 30 -0.83 -18.59 9.80
C THR A 30 0.16 -18.06 8.77
N GLU A 31 1.44 -18.40 8.91
CA GLU A 31 2.48 -17.99 7.95
C GLU A 31 2.20 -18.56 6.55
N GLU A 32 1.71 -19.80 6.45
CA GLU A 32 1.34 -20.42 5.18
C GLU A 32 0.18 -19.69 4.49
N GLU A 33 -0.81 -19.24 5.26
CA GLU A 33 -1.93 -18.44 4.75
C GLU A 33 -1.48 -17.05 4.32
N ILE A 34 -0.60 -16.40 5.09
CA ILE A 34 0.00 -15.10 4.74
C ILE A 34 0.74 -15.24 3.40
N GLN A 35 1.61 -16.24 3.27
CA GLN A 35 2.38 -16.46 2.05
C GLN A 35 1.48 -16.75 0.83
N THR A 36 0.43 -17.54 1.03
CA THR A 36 -0.55 -17.84 -0.03
C THR A 36 -1.30 -16.59 -0.47
N ASN A 37 -1.75 -15.77 0.49
CA ASN A 37 -2.46 -14.52 0.19
C ASN A 37 -1.55 -13.52 -0.53
N ALA A 38 -0.30 -13.36 -0.09
CA ALA A 38 0.68 -12.50 -0.74
C ALA A 38 0.96 -12.94 -2.19
N ASN A 39 1.11 -14.24 -2.45
CA ASN A 39 1.34 -14.76 -3.81
C ASN A 39 0.13 -14.58 -4.74
N ASN A 40 -1.08 -14.58 -4.18
CA ASN A 40 -2.33 -14.41 -4.94
C ASN A 40 -2.68 -12.94 -5.21
N ASP A 41 -2.02 -11.98 -4.56
CA ASP A 41 -2.22 -10.55 -4.79
C ASP A 41 -1.45 -10.10 -6.05
N PRO A 42 -2.14 -9.73 -7.15
CA PRO A 42 -1.48 -9.32 -8.38
C PRO A 42 -0.80 -7.95 -8.28
N ASP A 43 -1.25 -7.08 -7.36
CA ASP A 43 -0.73 -5.73 -7.20
C ASP A 43 0.42 -5.68 -6.18
N CYS A 44 0.49 -6.66 -5.28
CA CYS A 44 1.45 -6.69 -4.17
C CYS A 44 2.12 -8.07 -4.00
N GLN A 45 2.64 -8.64 -5.09
CA GLN A 45 3.41 -9.88 -5.01
C GLN A 45 4.67 -9.71 -4.15
N PRO A 46 5.04 -10.71 -3.32
CA PRO A 46 6.24 -10.67 -2.50
C PRO A 46 7.50 -10.66 -3.37
N THR A 47 8.53 -9.94 -2.92
CA THR A 47 9.87 -9.97 -3.53
C THR A 47 10.76 -11.00 -2.84
N ASP A 48 11.63 -11.64 -3.60
CA ASP A 48 12.61 -12.61 -3.10
C ASP A 48 14.04 -12.07 -3.25
N ASP A 49 15.03 -12.84 -2.77
CA ASP A 49 16.43 -12.45 -2.86
C ASP A 49 16.88 -12.26 -4.32
N ASN A 50 16.39 -13.10 -5.24
CA ASN A 50 16.72 -13.00 -6.66
C ASN A 50 16.21 -11.70 -7.29
N PHE A 51 15.05 -11.20 -6.87
CA PHE A 51 14.53 -9.90 -7.30
C PHE A 51 15.53 -8.78 -6.97
N TRP A 52 16.20 -8.86 -5.82
CA TRP A 52 17.12 -7.83 -5.36
C TRP A 52 18.50 -7.88 -6.02
N ASP A 53 18.92 -9.01 -6.59
CA ASP A 53 20.22 -9.16 -7.26
C ASP A 53 20.41 -8.16 -8.41
N ASP A 54 19.35 -7.92 -9.19
CA ASP A 54 19.35 -6.99 -10.33
C ASP A 54 18.70 -5.64 -10.04
N ALA A 55 18.17 -5.44 -8.82
CA ALA A 55 17.47 -4.23 -8.45
C ALA A 55 18.40 -3.01 -8.40
N LYS A 56 17.93 -1.87 -8.93
CA LYS A 56 18.70 -0.62 -8.96
C LYS A 56 18.10 0.40 -7.99
N VAL A 57 18.91 0.87 -7.05
CA VAL A 57 18.56 2.01 -6.20
C VAL A 57 18.58 3.29 -7.05
N VAL A 58 17.41 3.88 -7.29
CA VAL A 58 17.27 5.15 -8.00
C VAL A 58 16.97 6.26 -7.00
N LYS A 59 17.81 7.30 -6.96
CA LYS A 59 17.55 8.48 -6.14
C LYS A 59 16.59 9.44 -6.87
N PRO A 60 15.63 10.08 -6.17
CA PRO A 60 14.77 11.08 -6.80
C PRO A 60 15.61 12.25 -7.32
N ASN A 61 15.27 12.75 -8.50
CA ASN A 61 15.94 13.91 -9.08
C ASN A 61 15.55 15.16 -8.28
N THR A 62 16.53 15.80 -7.62
CA THR A 62 16.31 16.98 -6.78
C THR A 62 16.17 18.29 -7.57
N HIS A 63 16.03 18.25 -8.89
CA HIS A 63 15.78 19.44 -9.70
C HIS A 63 14.38 20.01 -9.41
N ARG A 64 14.30 20.90 -8.41
CA ARG A 64 13.20 21.86 -8.29
C ARG A 64 13.42 22.96 -9.32
N SER A 65 12.80 22.84 -10.49
CA SER A 65 12.46 24.02 -11.29
C SER A 65 11.41 24.82 -10.51
N ARG A 66 11.86 25.81 -9.73
CA ARG A 66 10.97 26.88 -9.28
C ARG A 66 10.57 27.64 -10.54
N LEU A 67 9.35 27.39 -11.03
CA LEU A 67 8.69 28.31 -11.94
C LEU A 67 8.44 29.59 -11.13
N GLY A 68 9.22 30.63 -11.44
CA GLY A 68 8.98 32.00 -11.00
C GLY A 68 7.88 32.66 -11.83
#